data_AF-A0AA36MY01-F1
#
_entry.id   AF-A0AA36MY01-F1
#
_cell.length_a   1.000
_cell.length_b   1.000
_cell.length_c   1.000
_cell.angle_alpha   90.00
_cell.angle_beta   90.00
_cell.angle_gamma   90.00
#
_symmetry.space_group_name_H-M   'P 1'
#
loop_
_entity.id
_entity.type
_entity.pdbx_description
1 polymer ?
#
loop_
_entity_poly.entity_id
_entity_poly.type
_entity_poly.pdbx_seq_one_letter_code
_entity_poly.pdbx_strand_id
1 'polypeptide(L)'
;MLANAAAYFDKARKAGDEDAEVFAPLDQRLHTHEQIREALRQRRRLGKFADSARLAVATLRKGEVAETGLRSLSGMGGPLEEAEARLKEDMQRASQLDEQVLLQLMQLKNTSVDVVKVPWASLVQIQAEYFMAQQVAWAPLGEAFDDYGGLASVQIT
;
A
#
# COMPACT_ATOMS: atom_id res chain seq x y z
N MET A 1 24.61 37.45 2.95
CA MET A 1 24.09 36.65 1.81
C MET A 1 24.31 35.14 1.96
N LEU A 2 25.46 34.67 2.45
CA LEU A 2 25.74 33.22 2.60
C LEU A 2 24.81 32.48 3.60
N ALA A 3 24.36 33.15 4.66
CA ALA A 3 23.43 32.55 5.64
C ALA A 3 22.05 32.21 5.06
N ASN A 4 21.56 32.98 4.07
CA ASN A 4 20.29 32.72 3.41
C ASN A 4 20.35 31.51 2.47
N ALA A 5 21.50 31.26 1.84
CA ALA A 5 21.68 30.10 0.97
C ALA A 5 21.71 28.80 1.80
N ALA A 6 22.43 28.80 2.93
CA ALA A 6 22.50 27.65 3.84
C ALA A 6 21.11 27.26 4.38
N ALA A 7 20.31 28.24 4.83
CA ALA A 7 18.94 27.99 5.30
C ALA A 7 18.00 27.47 4.19
N TYR A 8 18.20 27.87 2.94
CA TYR A 8 17.40 27.40 1.80
C TYR A 8 17.73 25.94 1.43
N PHE A 9 19.01 25.56 1.45
CA PHE A 9 19.44 24.18 1.23
C PHE A 9 19.03 23.25 2.36
N ASP A 10 19.06 23.72 3.61
CA ASP A 10 18.60 22.94 4.77
C ASP A 10 17.09 22.71 4.74
N LYS A 11 16.32 23.69 4.26
CA LYS A 11 14.87 23.56 4.05
C LYS A 11 14.52 22.61 2.91
N ALA A 12 15.26 22.64 1.80
CA ALA A 12 15.08 21.71 0.68
C ALA A 12 15.48 20.28 1.04
N ARG A 13 16.51 20.11 1.87
CA ARG A 13 16.93 18.81 2.42
C ARG A 13 15.86 18.22 3.34
N LYS A 14 15.38 19.00 4.31
CA LYS A 14 14.32 18.57 5.24
C LYS A 14 13.00 18.24 4.55
N ALA A 15 12.63 18.98 3.51
CA ALA A 15 11.45 18.64 2.69
C ALA A 15 11.62 17.30 1.94
N GLY A 16 12.82 17.00 1.45
CA GLY A 16 13.13 15.70 0.84
C GLY A 16 13.14 14.55 1.85
N ASP A 17 13.60 14.81 3.08
CA ASP A 17 13.62 13.82 4.16
C ASP A 17 12.19 13.55 4.71
N GLU A 18 11.32 14.56 4.82
CA GLU A 18 9.89 14.38 5.17
C GLU A 18 9.14 13.52 4.15
N ASP A 19 9.32 13.80 2.86
CA ASP A 19 8.71 13.03 1.77
C ASP A 19 9.18 11.57 1.76
N ALA A 20 10.47 11.34 1.99
CA ALA A 20 11.04 9.99 2.00
C ALA A 20 10.69 9.19 3.26
N GLU A 21 10.66 9.82 4.44
CA GLU A 21 10.52 9.12 5.72
C GLU A 21 9.07 8.99 6.19
N VAL A 22 8.21 9.95 5.87
CA VAL A 22 6.82 9.98 6.35
C VAL A 22 5.84 9.59 5.25
N PHE A 23 5.94 10.21 4.07
CA PHE A 23 4.95 10.01 3.01
C PHE A 23 5.19 8.73 2.20
N ALA A 24 6.43 8.44 1.80
CA ALA A 24 6.72 7.27 0.99
C ALA A 24 6.28 5.92 1.62
N PRO A 25 6.47 5.66 2.94
CA PRO A 25 5.96 4.45 3.57
C PRO A 25 4.42 4.36 3.57
N LEU A 26 3.73 5.49 3.73
CA LEU A 26 2.26 5.56 3.69
C LEU A 26 1.74 5.33 2.27
N ASP A 27 2.37 5.92 1.26
CA ASP A 27 2.00 5.72 -0.14
C ASP A 27 2.22 4.28 -0.58
N GLN A 28 3.34 3.67 -0.20
CA GLN A 28 3.60 2.26 -0.44
C GLN A 28 2.52 1.38 0.20
N ARG A 29 2.06 1.75 1.42
CA ARG A 29 0.99 1.04 2.10
C ARG A 29 -0.34 1.15 1.36
N LEU A 30 -0.72 2.36 0.94
CA LEU A 30 -1.93 2.59 0.15
C LEU A 30 -1.91 1.81 -1.16
N HIS A 31 -0.76 1.80 -1.85
CA HIS A 31 -0.57 1.03 -3.07
C HIS A 31 -0.78 -0.48 -2.84
N THR A 32 -0.20 -1.02 -1.77
CA THR A 32 -0.36 -2.43 -1.38
C THR A 32 -1.84 -2.77 -1.11
N HIS A 33 -2.57 -1.88 -0.42
CA HIS A 33 -4.01 -2.07 -0.21
C HIS A 33 -4.81 -2.09 -1.52
N GLU A 34 -4.46 -1.25 -2.50
CA GLU A 34 -5.16 -1.26 -3.80
C GLU A 34 -4.88 -2.54 -4.59
N GLN A 35 -3.63 -3.02 -4.58
CA GLN A 35 -3.28 -4.30 -5.21
C GLN A 35 -4.11 -5.45 -4.65
N ILE A 36 -4.28 -5.52 -3.32
CA ILE A 36 -5.09 -6.55 -2.66
C ILE A 36 -6.57 -6.41 -3.04
N ARG A 37 -7.10 -5.18 -3.09
CA ARG A 37 -8.48 -4.95 -3.54
C ARG A 37 -8.68 -5.44 -4.97
N GLU A 38 -7.75 -5.16 -5.87
CA GLU A 38 -7.84 -5.62 -7.25
C GLU A 38 -7.76 -7.14 -7.35
N ALA A 39 -6.85 -7.78 -6.61
CA ALA A 39 -6.77 -9.24 -6.53
C ALA A 39 -8.08 -9.86 -6.01
N LEU A 40 -8.73 -9.26 -5.01
CA LEU A 40 -10.05 -9.70 -4.52
C LEU A 40 -11.15 -9.50 -5.56
N ARG A 41 -11.13 -8.41 -6.35
CA ARG A 41 -12.06 -8.20 -7.47
C ARG A 41 -11.84 -9.25 -8.55
N GLN A 42 -10.59 -9.57 -8.89
CA GLN A 42 -10.23 -10.60 -9.85
C GLN A 42 -10.68 -11.98 -9.38
N ARG A 43 -10.46 -12.33 -8.10
CA ARG A 43 -10.97 -13.55 -7.48
C ARG A 43 -12.49 -13.67 -7.64
N ARG A 44 -13.24 -12.59 -7.36
CA ARG A 44 -14.70 -12.59 -7.56
C ARG A 44 -15.10 -12.81 -9.01
N ARG A 45 -14.35 -12.25 -9.97
CA ARG A 45 -14.58 -12.50 -11.42
C ARG A 45 -14.33 -13.97 -11.76
N LEU A 46 -13.22 -14.55 -11.30
CA LEU A 46 -12.91 -15.97 -11.48
C LEU A 46 -13.94 -16.89 -10.84
N GLY A 47 -14.49 -16.53 -9.67
CA GLY A 47 -15.59 -17.27 -9.05
C GLY A 47 -16.81 -17.38 -9.98
N LYS A 48 -17.18 -16.28 -10.65
CA LYS A 48 -18.28 -16.29 -11.63
C LYS A 48 -17.97 -17.18 -12.84
N PHE A 49 -16.73 -17.15 -13.35
CA PHE A 49 -16.32 -18.02 -14.44
C PHE A 49 -16.33 -19.50 -14.03
N ALA A 50 -15.80 -19.83 -12.86
CA ALA A 50 -15.82 -21.18 -12.31
C ALA A 50 -17.25 -21.69 -12.12
N ASP A 51 -18.18 -20.88 -11.61
CA ASP A 51 -19.58 -21.27 -11.48
C ASP A 51 -20.25 -21.52 -12.83
N SER A 52 -19.95 -20.70 -13.84
CA SER A 52 -20.43 -20.95 -15.21
C SER A 52 -19.85 -22.22 -15.83
N ALA A 53 -18.56 -22.49 -15.62
CA ALA A 53 -17.89 -23.69 -16.10
C ALA A 53 -18.42 -24.95 -15.40
N ARG A 54 -18.70 -24.90 -14.10
CA ARG A 54 -19.37 -25.98 -13.36
C ARG A 54 -20.74 -26.29 -13.94
N LEU A 55 -21.52 -25.26 -14.26
CA LEU A 55 -22.83 -25.43 -14.87
C LEU A 55 -22.71 -26.08 -16.26
N ALA A 56 -21.76 -25.63 -17.08
CA ALA A 56 -21.48 -26.23 -18.39
C ALA A 56 -21.12 -27.72 -18.28
N VAL A 57 -20.18 -28.09 -17.39
CA VAL A 57 -19.81 -29.48 -17.12
C VAL A 57 -21.03 -30.29 -16.65
N ALA A 58 -21.84 -29.75 -15.74
CA ALA A 58 -23.05 -30.43 -15.26
C ALA A 58 -24.08 -30.65 -16.40
N THR A 59 -24.28 -29.67 -17.28
CA THR A 59 -25.18 -29.80 -18.43
C THR A 59 -24.68 -30.83 -19.44
N LEU A 60 -23.38 -30.85 -19.75
CA LEU A 60 -22.78 -31.79 -20.68
C LEU A 60 -22.83 -33.23 -20.14
N ARG A 61 -22.51 -33.44 -18.86
CA ARG A 61 -22.67 -34.75 -18.20
C ARG A 61 -24.11 -35.24 -18.22
N LYS A 62 -25.09 -34.35 -18.04
CA LYS A 62 -26.51 -34.73 -18.09
C LYS A 62 -26.96 -35.07 -19.52
N GLY A 63 -26.45 -34.35 -20.53
CA GLY A 63 -26.72 -34.58 -21.95
C GLY A 63 -26.17 -35.92 -22.45
N GLU A 64 -24.91 -36.24 -22.12
CA GLU A 64 -24.31 -37.54 -22.45
C GLU A 64 -25.09 -38.73 -21.87
N VAL A 65 -25.56 -38.60 -20.62
CA VAL A 65 -26.34 -39.64 -19.93
C VAL A 65 -27.74 -39.81 -20.54
N ALA A 66 -28.33 -38.76 -21.12
CA ALA A 66 -29.68 -38.81 -21.69
C ALA A 66 -29.69 -39.33 -23.14
N GLU A 67 -28.68 -39.03 -23.95
CA GLU A 67 -28.62 -39.47 -25.35
C GLU A 67 -27.97 -40.84 -25.55
N THR A 68 -27.13 -41.29 -24.60
CA THR A 68 -26.41 -42.55 -24.73
C THR A 68 -26.45 -43.36 -23.43
N GLY A 69 -27.40 -44.29 -23.31
CA GLY A 69 -27.40 -45.32 -22.24
C GLY A 69 -26.16 -46.25 -22.28
N LEU A 70 -25.27 -46.03 -23.24
CA LEU A 70 -23.95 -46.64 -23.41
C LEU A 70 -22.92 -45.52 -23.33
N ARG A 71 -22.06 -45.53 -22.32
CA ARG A 71 -20.89 -44.64 -22.19
C ARG A 71 -20.19 -44.53 -23.55
N SER A 72 -20.29 -43.37 -24.19
CA SER A 72 -19.63 -43.11 -25.47
C SER A 72 -18.13 -43.29 -25.29
N LEU A 73 -17.57 -44.34 -25.87
CA LEU A 73 -16.13 -44.58 -26.00
C LEU A 73 -15.51 -43.71 -27.11
N SER A 74 -16.06 -42.51 -27.34
CA SER A 74 -15.50 -41.57 -28.31
C SER A 74 -14.15 -41.09 -27.81
N GLY A 75 -13.10 -41.40 -28.57
CA GLY A 75 -11.72 -41.11 -28.25
C GLY A 75 -11.41 -39.63 -28.05
N MET A 76 -10.34 -39.39 -27.29
CA MET A 76 -9.57 -38.15 -27.11
C MET A 76 -10.25 -36.84 -27.54
N GLY A 77 -10.68 -36.03 -26.55
CA GLY A 77 -10.95 -34.61 -26.75
C GLY A 77 -12.42 -34.24 -27.02
N GLY A 78 -13.35 -34.79 -26.24
CA GLY A 78 -14.77 -34.40 -26.31
C GLY A 78 -15.06 -33.03 -25.65
N PRO A 79 -16.21 -32.39 -25.96
CA PRO A 79 -16.61 -31.10 -25.38
C PRO A 79 -16.71 -31.13 -23.84
N LEU A 80 -16.98 -32.30 -23.25
CA LEU A 80 -16.93 -32.49 -21.80
C LEU A 80 -15.51 -32.40 -21.25
N GLU A 81 -14.55 -33.06 -21.88
CA GLU A 81 -13.14 -33.08 -21.45
C GLU A 81 -12.53 -31.67 -21.54
N GLU A 82 -12.87 -30.92 -22.59
CA GLU A 82 -12.47 -29.51 -22.73
C GLU A 82 -13.09 -28.63 -21.65
N ALA A 83 -14.38 -28.81 -21.33
CA ALA A 83 -15.05 -28.07 -20.27
C ALA A 83 -14.47 -28.39 -18.87
N GLU A 84 -14.12 -29.65 -18.61
CA GLU A 84 -13.46 -30.08 -17.38
C GLU A 84 -12.03 -29.53 -17.26
N ALA A 85 -11.27 -29.51 -18.37
CA ALA A 85 -9.95 -28.90 -18.42
C ALA A 85 -10.00 -27.39 -18.10
N ARG A 86 -10.93 -26.66 -18.72
CA ARG A 86 -11.15 -25.23 -18.44
C ARG A 86 -11.56 -24.98 -16.99
N LEU A 87 -12.46 -25.79 -16.44
CA LEU A 87 -12.85 -25.69 -15.03
C LEU A 87 -11.65 -25.89 -14.09
N LYS A 88 -10.80 -26.89 -14.38
CA LYS A 88 -9.61 -27.18 -13.58
C LYS A 88 -8.60 -26.02 -13.63
N GLU A 89 -8.38 -25.46 -14.82
CA GLU A 89 -7.50 -24.30 -15.03
C GLU A 89 -8.00 -23.08 -14.25
N ASP A 90 -9.29 -22.76 -14.35
CA ASP A 90 -9.88 -21.62 -13.63
C ASP A 90 -9.84 -21.81 -12.11
N MET A 91 -10.09 -23.04 -11.62
CA MET A 91 -9.97 -23.35 -10.20
C MET A 91 -8.52 -23.23 -9.70
N GLN A 92 -7.54 -23.65 -10.51
CA GLN A 92 -6.12 -23.52 -10.17
C GLN A 92 -5.68 -22.05 -10.12
N ARG A 93 -6.13 -21.23 -11.08
CA ARG A 93 -5.88 -19.78 -11.04
C ARG A 93 -6.51 -19.12 -9.82
N ALA A 94 -7.72 -19.52 -9.47
CA ALA A 94 -8.40 -19.02 -8.28
C ALA A 94 -7.64 -19.38 -6.99
N SER A 95 -7.15 -20.62 -6.86
CA SER A 95 -6.39 -21.03 -5.68
C SER A 95 -5.07 -20.29 -5.54
N GLN A 96 -4.36 -20.05 -6.66
CA GLN A 96 -3.12 -19.28 -6.67
C GLN A 96 -3.34 -17.83 -6.21
N LEU A 97 -4.43 -17.19 -6.69
CA LEU A 97 -4.79 -15.84 -6.24
C LEU A 97 -5.20 -15.83 -4.76
N ASP A 98 -5.91 -16.84 -4.29
CA ASP A 98 -6.29 -16.94 -2.88
C ASP A 98 -5.07 -17.05 -1.97
N GLU A 99 -4.09 -17.87 -2.35
CA GLU A 99 -2.81 -17.99 -1.65
C GLU A 99 -2.05 -16.67 -1.63
N GLN A 100 -1.93 -16.00 -2.80
CA GLN A 100 -1.25 -14.71 -2.92
C GLN A 100 -1.91 -13.64 -2.03
N VAL A 101 -3.24 -13.55 -2.06
CA VAL A 101 -3.99 -12.58 -1.25
C VAL A 101 -3.83 -12.88 0.25
N LEU A 102 -3.87 -14.15 0.65
CA LEU A 102 -3.67 -14.53 2.04
C LEU A 102 -2.28 -14.12 2.55
N LEU A 103 -1.24 -14.40 1.76
CA LEU A 103 0.13 -14.01 2.11
C LEU A 103 0.27 -12.49 2.26
N GLN A 104 -0.28 -11.73 1.31
CA GLN A 104 -0.28 -10.26 1.37
C GLN A 104 -1.04 -9.73 2.59
N LEU A 105 -2.20 -10.30 2.93
CA LEU A 105 -2.98 -9.93 4.11
C LEU A 105 -2.24 -10.24 5.42
N MET A 106 -1.55 -11.39 5.49
CA MET A 106 -0.72 -11.73 6.64
C MET A 106 0.45 -10.75 6.79
N GLN A 107 1.12 -10.41 5.69
CA GLN A 107 2.18 -9.40 5.70
C GLN A 107 1.65 -8.04 6.16
N LEU A 108 0.49 -7.60 5.65
CA LEU A 108 -0.14 -6.36 6.11
C LEU A 108 -0.42 -6.38 7.61
N LYS A 109 -0.95 -7.49 8.13
CA LYS A 109 -1.23 -7.64 9.57
C LYS A 109 0.05 -7.52 10.38
N ASN A 110 1.09 -8.25 10.01
CA ASN A 110 2.35 -8.31 10.75
C ASN A 110 3.09 -6.97 10.75
N THR A 111 2.97 -6.17 9.68
CA THR A 111 3.63 -4.87 9.54
C THR A 111 2.76 -3.67 9.92
N SER A 112 1.50 -3.89 10.30
CA SER A 112 0.50 -2.83 10.48
C SER A 112 0.92 -1.79 11.52
N VAL A 113 1.53 -2.24 12.61
CA VAL A 113 1.96 -1.40 13.71
C VAL A 113 3.16 -0.56 13.31
N ASP A 114 4.15 -1.16 12.64
CA ASP A 114 5.39 -0.48 12.29
C ASP A 114 5.18 0.59 11.22
N VAL A 115 4.25 0.35 10.27
CA VAL A 115 3.86 1.33 9.24
C VAL A 115 3.26 2.61 9.82
N VAL A 116 2.72 2.56 11.04
CA VAL A 116 2.25 3.77 11.74
C VAL A 116 3.36 4.32 12.63
N LYS A 117 3.98 3.45 13.44
CA LYS A 117 4.99 3.89 14.42
C LYS A 117 6.17 4.59 13.78
N VAL A 118 6.69 4.07 12.67
CA VAL A 118 7.90 4.60 12.05
C VAL A 118 7.67 6.01 11.48
N PRO A 119 6.66 6.27 10.63
CA PRO A 119 6.37 7.63 10.16
C PRO A 119 6.06 8.60 11.29
N TRP A 120 5.35 8.17 12.35
CA TRP A 120 5.09 9.02 13.51
C TRP A 120 6.36 9.37 14.28
N ALA A 121 7.26 8.40 14.48
CA ALA A 121 8.55 8.65 15.14
C ALA A 121 9.40 9.62 14.31
N SER A 122 9.50 9.41 12.99
CA SER A 122 10.19 10.33 12.08
C SER A 122 9.58 11.73 12.13
N LEU A 123 8.25 11.86 12.09
CA LEU A 123 7.59 13.17 12.17
C LEU A 123 7.93 13.91 13.48
N VAL A 124 7.88 13.22 14.62
CA VAL A 124 8.21 13.82 15.92
C VAL A 124 9.68 14.24 15.96
N GLN A 125 10.58 13.44 15.41
CA GLN A 125 12.00 13.77 15.32
C GLN A 125 12.23 15.02 14.46
N ILE A 126 11.64 15.07 13.27
CA ILE A 126 11.74 16.22 12.35
C ILE A 126 11.20 17.49 13.01
N GLN A 127 10.06 17.40 13.73
CA GLN A 127 9.51 18.52 14.48
C GLN A 127 10.45 18.99 15.60
N ALA A 128 11.05 18.06 16.35
CA ALA A 128 12.00 18.41 17.40
C ALA A 128 13.23 19.14 16.82
N GLU A 129 13.79 18.62 15.73
CA GLU A 129 14.92 19.24 15.03
C GLU A 129 14.57 20.62 14.46
N TYR A 130 13.35 20.78 13.95
CA TYR A 130 12.84 22.06 13.47
C TYR A 130 12.76 23.09 14.59
N PHE A 131 12.15 22.76 15.73
CA PHE A 131 12.01 23.70 16.85
C PHE A 131 13.36 24.06 17.48
N MET A 132 14.29 23.10 17.58
CA MET A 132 15.65 23.39 18.02
C MET A 132 16.37 24.36 17.08
N ALA A 133 16.24 24.15 15.75
CA ALA A 133 16.82 25.07 14.76
C ALA A 133 16.16 26.46 14.83
N GLN A 134 14.85 26.54 15.04
CA GLN A 134 14.16 27.82 15.25
C GLN A 134 14.65 28.52 16.52
N GLN A 135 14.78 27.83 17.64
CA GLN A 135 15.28 28.43 18.87
C GLN A 135 16.65 29.07 18.67
N VAL A 136 17.57 28.36 18.00
CA VAL A 136 18.91 28.89 17.68
C VAL A 136 18.83 30.09 16.73
N ALA A 137 17.97 30.03 15.70
CA ALA A 137 17.83 31.12 14.74
C ALA A 137 17.22 32.40 15.35
N TRP A 138 16.36 32.25 16.36
CA TRP A 138 15.66 33.37 17.00
C TRP A 138 16.36 33.89 18.27
N ALA A 139 17.29 33.13 18.86
CA ALA A 139 18.04 33.54 20.06
C ALA A 139 18.70 34.94 19.91
N PRO A 140 19.36 35.28 18.79
CA PRO A 140 19.97 36.60 18.63
C PRO A 140 18.97 37.76 18.60
N LEU A 141 17.72 37.50 18.17
CA LEU A 141 16.67 38.51 18.21
C LEU A 141 16.24 38.80 19.65
N GLY A 142 16.13 37.76 20.48
CA GLY A 142 15.85 37.90 21.91
C GLY A 142 16.94 38.71 22.61
N GLU A 143 18.21 38.36 22.40
CA GLU A 143 19.37 39.10 22.93
C GLU A 143 19.37 40.57 22.48
N ALA A 144 19.07 40.84 21.21
CA ALA A 144 18.96 42.20 20.71
C ALA A 144 17.84 42.99 21.41
N PHE A 145 16.65 42.40 21.60
CA PHE A 145 15.56 43.07 22.31
C PHE A 145 15.91 43.35 23.78
N ASP A 146 16.61 42.45 24.45
CA ASP A 146 17.07 42.64 25.84
C ASP A 146 18.11 43.77 25.93
N ASP A 147 19.07 43.83 25.00
CA ASP A 147 20.07 44.90 24.93
C ASP A 147 19.42 46.28 24.69
N TYR A 148 18.44 46.37 23.78
CA TYR A 148 17.70 47.61 23.51
C TYR A 148 16.80 48.04 24.70
N GLY A 149 16.17 47.08 25.39
CA GLY A 149 15.36 47.34 26.59
C GLY A 149 16.20 47.80 27.79
N GLY A 150 17.41 47.23 27.94
CA GLY A 150 18.38 47.64 28.96
C GLY A 150 18.86 49.08 28.76
N LEU A 151 19.18 49.47 27.52
CA LEU A 151 19.63 50.83 27.19
C LEU A 151 18.57 51.92 27.47
N ALA A 152 17.28 51.62 27.35
CA ALA A 152 16.20 52.57 27.63
C ALA A 152 16.06 52.90 29.14
N SER A 153 16.51 52.00 30.04
CA SER A 153 16.41 52.19 31.49
C SER A 153 17.56 53.01 32.10
N VAL A 154 18.62 53.29 31.34
CA VAL A 154 19.85 53.94 31.82
C VAL A 154 19.84 55.48 31.62
N GLN A 155 18.83 56.06 30.94
CA GLN A 155 18.80 57.50 30.60
C GLN A 155 17.92 58.40 31.50
N ILE A 156 17.62 58.01 32.74
CA ILE A 156 16.94 58.91 33.69
C ILE A 156 17.85 59.15 34.91
N THR A 157 18.84 60.03 34.75
CA THR A 157 19.52 60.75 35.85
C THR A 157 19.83 62.15 35.40
#